data_AF-A0A2T4WSH8-F1
#
_entry.id   AF-A0A2T4WSH8-F1
#
_cell.length_a   1.000
_cell.length_b   1.000
_cell.length_c   1.000
_cell.angle_alpha   90.00
_cell.angle_beta   90.00
_cell.angle_gamma   90.00
#
_symmetry.space_group_name_H-M   'P 1'
#
loop_
_entity.id
_entity.type
_entity.pdbx_description
1 polymer ?
#
loop_
_entity_poly.entity_id
_entity_poly.type
_entity_poly.pdbx_seq_one_letter_code
_entity_poly.pdbx_strand_id
1 'polypeptide(L)'
;MSEPGLRVLMAAGGTGGHVYPAIAIADALRSQLDSVSVLFAGTKDRMEWVAVPKAGYPITPIWISGFHRRLTLRNLLFPLKV
;
A
#
# COMPACT_ATOMS: atom_id res chain seq x y z
N MET A 1 19.40 1.28 -22.68
CA MET A 1 18.40 1.21 -21.61
C MET A 1 18.58 2.43 -20.76
N SER A 2 17.59 3.31 -20.65
CA SER A 2 17.65 4.42 -19.69
C SER A 2 17.81 3.84 -18.29
N GLU A 3 18.68 4.44 -17.48
CA GLU A 3 18.87 4.14 -16.05
C GLU A 3 17.50 3.94 -15.37
N PRO A 4 17.32 2.89 -14.55
CA PRO A 4 16.05 2.69 -13.89
C PRO A 4 15.82 3.87 -12.94
N GLY A 5 14.83 4.70 -13.27
CA GLY A 5 14.39 5.79 -12.40
C GLY A 5 13.99 5.29 -11.01
N LEU A 6 13.73 6.22 -10.10
CA LEU A 6 13.37 5.89 -8.72
C LEU A 6 12.14 4.97 -8.70
N ARG A 7 12.23 3.84 -7.99
CA ARG A 7 11.10 2.92 -7.80
C ARG A 7 10.67 2.94 -6.35
N VAL A 8 9.40 3.24 -6.11
CA VAL A 8 8.84 3.40 -4.76
C VAL A 8 7.69 2.44 -4.55
N LEU A 9 7.77 1.67 -3.46
CA LEU A 9 6.68 0.83 -2.97
C LEU A 9 6.01 1.51 -1.77
N MET A 10 4.74 1.86 -1.90
CA MET A 10 3.94 2.44 -0.84
C MET A 10 3.14 1.34 -0.14
N ALA A 11 3.46 1.07 1.13
CA ALA A 11 2.74 0.12 1.99
C ALA A 11 1.86 0.85 3.03
N ALA A 12 1.06 1.82 2.57
CA ALA A 12 0.13 2.57 3.41
C ALA A 12 -1.31 2.07 3.16
N GLY A 13 -1.97 1.57 4.19
CA GLY A 13 -3.30 0.95 4.06
C GLY A 13 -4.09 0.96 5.37
N GLY A 14 -5.29 0.37 5.31
CA GLY A 14 -6.17 0.22 6.47
C GLY A 14 -7.26 1.30 6.55
N THR A 15 -6.89 2.58 6.60
CA THR A 15 -7.85 3.71 6.66
C THR A 15 -7.42 4.89 5.79
N GLY A 16 -8.36 5.79 5.48
CA GLY A 16 -8.10 6.99 4.67
C GLY A 16 -7.01 7.89 5.25
N GLY A 17 -6.87 7.93 6.58
CA GLY A 17 -5.85 8.72 7.26
C GLY A 17 -4.41 8.33 6.94
N HIS A 18 -4.17 7.15 6.36
CA HIS A 18 -2.85 6.74 5.86
C HIS A 18 -2.80 6.68 4.33
N VAL A 19 -3.91 6.28 3.70
CA VAL A 19 -3.99 6.11 2.25
C VAL A 19 -3.89 7.45 1.51
N TYR A 20 -4.64 8.46 1.92
CA TYR A 20 -4.62 9.76 1.23
C TYR A 20 -3.28 10.49 1.38
N PRO A 21 -2.63 10.52 2.56
CA PRO A 21 -1.27 11.05 2.67
C PRO A 21 -0.26 10.31 1.79
N ALA A 22 -0.35 8.99 1.67
CA ALA A 22 0.55 8.23 0.79
C ALA A 22 0.33 8.56 -0.70
N ILE A 23 -0.93 8.77 -1.12
CA ILE A 23 -1.25 9.27 -2.45
C ILE A 23 -0.65 10.67 -2.66
N ALA A 24 -0.81 11.59 -1.70
CA ALA A 24 -0.24 12.93 -1.80
C ALA A 24 1.29 12.92 -1.92
N ILE A 25 1.98 12.02 -1.21
CA ILE A 25 3.42 11.82 -1.36
C ILE A 25 3.76 11.26 -2.74
N ALA A 26 2.98 10.31 -3.26
CA ALA A 26 3.17 9.76 -4.60
C ALA A 26 3.01 10.85 -5.68
N ASP A 27 2.01 11.71 -5.54
CA ASP A 27 1.78 12.86 -6.44
C ASP A 27 2.96 13.83 -6.40
N ALA A 28 3.44 14.17 -5.20
CA ALA A 28 4.60 15.04 -5.02
C ALA A 28 5.86 14.45 -5.68
N LEU A 29 6.12 13.15 -5.50
CA LEU A 29 7.25 12.47 -6.15
C LEU A 29 7.14 12.52 -7.67
N ARG A 30 5.96 12.24 -8.23
CA ARG A 30 5.71 12.28 -9.67
C ARG A 30 5.85 13.68 -10.27
N SER A 31 5.57 14.73 -9.48
CA SER A 31 5.75 16.12 -9.90
C SER A 31 7.21 16.62 -9.86
N GLN A 32 8.05 16.02 -9.02
CA GLN A 32 9.43 16.50 -8.76
C GLN A 32 10.50 15.71 -9.50
N LEU A 33 10.17 14.49 -9.96
CA LEU A 33 11.13 13.58 -10.56
C LEU A 33 10.70 13.20 -11.97
N ASP A 34 11.59 13.40 -12.94
CA ASP A 34 11.34 13.05 -14.35
C ASP A 34 11.20 11.54 -14.59
N SER A 35 11.75 10.71 -13.70
CA SER A 35 11.77 9.26 -13.80
C SER A 35 11.49 8.62 -12.45
N VAL A 36 10.20 8.43 -12.14
CA VAL A 36 9.73 7.75 -10.94
C VAL A 36 8.60 6.78 -11.26
N SER A 37 8.63 5.61 -10.63
CA SER A 37 7.59 4.60 -10.69
C SER A 37 7.09 4.27 -9.29
N VAL A 38 5.80 4.50 -9.05
CA VAL A 38 5.17 4.24 -7.76
C VAL A 38 4.23 3.05 -7.87
N LEU A 39 4.36 2.10 -6.96
CA LEU A 39 3.45 0.98 -6.77
C LEU A 39 2.92 0.99 -5.34
N PHE A 40 1.63 0.78 -5.17
CA PHE A 40 1.05 0.56 -3.84
C PHE A 40 0.90 -0.93 -3.56
N ALA A 41 1.06 -1.32 -2.30
CA ALA A 41 0.75 -2.65 -1.79
C ALA A 41 -0.39 -2.54 -0.78
N GLY A 42 -1.45 -3.33 -0.97
CA GLY A 42 -2.65 -3.23 -0.15
C GLY A 42 -3.49 -4.49 -0.10
N THR A 43 -4.47 -4.49 0.78
CA THR A 43 -5.43 -5.59 0.93
C THR A 43 -6.69 -5.29 0.13
N LYS A 44 -7.35 -6.33 -0.41
CA LYS A 44 -8.51 -6.16 -1.31
C LYS A 44 -9.77 -5.63 -0.62
N ASP A 45 -9.84 -5.79 0.69
CA ASP A 45 -11.00 -5.54 1.54
C ASP A 45 -10.95 -4.18 2.25
N ARG A 46 -10.00 -3.31 1.90
CA ARG A 46 -9.74 -2.04 2.57
C ARG A 46 -9.76 -0.85 1.63
N MET A 47 -9.74 0.35 2.20
CA MET A 47 -9.90 1.62 1.48
C MET A 47 -8.85 1.84 0.39
N GLU A 48 -7.61 1.37 0.58
CA GLU A 48 -6.56 1.50 -0.42
C GLU A 48 -6.92 0.85 -1.76
N TRP A 49 -7.67 -0.25 -1.75
CA TRP A 49 -8.06 -0.98 -2.96
C TRP A 49 -8.98 -0.16 -3.87
N VAL A 50 -9.66 0.85 -3.33
CA VAL A 50 -10.55 1.74 -4.07
C VAL A 50 -9.90 3.09 -4.33
N ALA A 51 -9.25 3.69 -3.32
CA ALA A 51 -8.71 5.04 -3.42
C ALA A 51 -7.47 5.13 -4.32
N VAL A 52 -6.56 4.15 -4.25
CA VAL A 52 -5.31 4.19 -5.00
C VAL A 52 -5.53 4.08 -6.51
N PRO A 53 -6.34 3.13 -7.04
CA PRO A 53 -6.63 3.11 -8.46
C PRO A 53 -7.36 4.36 -8.94
N LYS A 54 -8.25 4.95 -8.12
CA LYS A 54 -8.93 6.22 -8.44
C LYS A 54 -7.97 7.40 -8.55
N ALA A 55 -6.86 7.39 -7.80
CA ALA A 55 -5.80 8.38 -7.91
C ALA A 55 -4.83 8.12 -9.08
N GLY A 56 -5.03 7.04 -9.85
CA GLY A 56 -4.22 6.73 -11.03
C GLY A 56 -2.92 5.99 -10.74
N TYR A 57 -2.79 5.37 -9.57
CA TYR A 57 -1.63 4.56 -9.21
C TYR A 57 -1.94 3.04 -9.28
N PRO A 58 -0.97 2.21 -9.68
CA PRO A 58 -1.12 0.77 -9.62
C PRO A 58 -1.10 0.29 -8.16
N ILE A 59 -1.89 -0.75 -7.87
CA ILE A 59 -1.90 -1.42 -6.58
C ILE A 59 -1.77 -2.93 -6.75
N THR A 60 -0.92 -3.55 -5.94
CA THR A 60 -0.75 -5.01 -5.88
C THR A 60 -1.37 -5.58 -4.62
N PRO A 61 -2.09 -6.73 -4.69
CA PRO A 61 -2.68 -7.33 -3.52
C PRO A 61 -1.60 -7.99 -2.66
N ILE A 62 -1.66 -7.76 -1.35
CA ILE A 62 -0.87 -8.51 -0.38
C ILE A 62 -1.77 -9.34 0.52
N TRP A 63 -1.30 -10.55 0.84
CA TRP A 63 -1.99 -11.49 1.71
C TRP A 63 -1.48 -11.32 3.13
N ILE A 64 -2.06 -10.35 3.86
CA ILE A 64 -1.68 -10.03 5.24
C ILE A 64 -2.92 -9.95 6.14
N SER A 65 -2.74 -10.32 7.40
CA SER A 65 -3.71 -10.11 8.49
C SER A 65 -3.00 -9.38 9.65
N GLY A 66 -3.77 -8.67 10.48
CA GLY A 66 -3.21 -7.99 11.65
C GLY A 66 -2.91 -8.99 12.77
N PHE A 67 -1.74 -8.88 13.40
CA PHE A 67 -1.45 -9.61 14.64
C PHE A 67 -2.12 -8.90 15.82
N HIS A 68 -2.86 -9.61 16.66
CA HIS A 68 -3.47 -8.98 17.83
C HIS A 68 -2.38 -8.65 18.85
N ARG A 69 -2.38 -7.40 19.35
CA ARG A 69 -1.42 -6.93 20.37
C ARG A 69 -1.52 -7.69 21.69
N ARG A 70 -2.65 -8.35 21.96
CA ARG A 70 -2.84 -9.26 23.09
C ARG A 70 -2.54 -10.69 22.66
N LEU A 71 -1.95 -11.49 23.55
CA LEU A 71 -1.81 -12.93 23.37
C LEU A 71 -3.20 -13.57 23.35
N THR A 72 -3.72 -13.79 22.15
CA THR A 72 -5.03 -14.41 21.93
C THR A 72 -4.84 -15.69 21.12
N LEU A 73 -5.73 -16.66 21.30
CA LEU A 73 -5.71 -17.90 20.49
C LEU A 73 -5.83 -17.60 18.98
N ARG A 74 -6.38 -16.44 18.60
CA ARG A 74 -6.40 -15.96 17.21
C ARG A 74 -5.00 -15.78 16.61
N ASN A 75 -4.01 -15.43 17.43
CA ASN A 75 -2.63 -15.28 16.95
C ASN A 75 -1.99 -16.62 16.55
N LEU A 76 -2.45 -17.75 17.12
CA LEU A 76 -1.99 -19.09 16.71
C LEU A 76 -2.54 -19.50 15.33
N LEU A 77 -3.70 -18.95 14.96
CA LEU A 77 -4.34 -19.18 13.66
C LEU A 77 -3.85 -18.21 12.58
N PHE A 78 -2.89 -17.34 12.89
CA PHE A 78 -2.31 -16.37 11.95
C PHE A 78 -1.83 -16.97 10.60
N PRO A 79 -1.19 -18.16 10.55
CA PRO A 79 -0.74 -18.76 9.29
C PRO A 79 -1.89 -19.19 8.37
N LEU A 80 -3.09 -19.37 8.91
CA LEU A 80 -4.25 -19.91 8.19
C LEU A 80 -5.17 -18.81 7.62
N LYS A 81 -4.83 -17.53 7.83
CA LYS A 81 -5.64 -16.35 7.48
C LYS A 81 -7.14 -16.56 7.79
N VAL A 82 -7.40 -16.80 9.08
CA VAL A 82 -8.75 -16.83 9.66
C VAL A 82 -9.10 -15.48 10.24
#